data_AF-A0A2N9N987-F1
#
_entry.id   AF-A0A2N9N987-F1
#
_cell.length_a   1.000
_cell.length_b   1.000
_cell.length_c   1.000
_cell.angle_alpha   90.00
_cell.angle_beta   90.00
_cell.angle_gamma   90.00
#
_symmetry.space_group_name_H-M   'P 1'
#
loop_
_entity.id
_entity.type
_entity.pdbx_description
1 polymer ?
#
loop_
_entity_poly.entity_id
_entity_poly.type
_entity_poly.pdbx_seq_one_letter_code
_entity_poly.pdbx_strand_id
1 'polypeptide(L)'
;MREKAMKIINEKQRKEAERVARFGEVRPQISTEFQGQRLVVVRNKIFYSDKWKFFPDFLRDYMPGVFGKEWFEAEVVKPEDERHPVMQWRTAGIRYMDAQKPIASGIYAALPNGPLAAYMAFAYDLYTVQDNGNLDDSLLQRLKKREQFQGARHELFAEATCLRAGFSTEHENEKDGSRRHAEFTAKNSRTGQLLSVEAKSKHRAGVLAMPGGPQPHEKLSLRFGGLLNDALAKKPPNPLAVFIDTNLPMRAADRLYTPLSRNPVVPSRIFTALVERVRREHDGNDPYALLVFTNHPHHYAAANELDPRKHLLSVQPLKPPAGVTHPESVLRLHQAAELYGNIPNELPNFG
;
A
#
# COMPACT_ATOMS: atom_id res chain seq x y z
N MET A 1 -14.52 -9.71 42.16
CA MET A 1 -13.27 -9.94 41.37
C MET A 1 -13.53 -10.46 39.94
N ARG A 2 -14.35 -11.51 39.73
CA ARG A 2 -14.65 -12.04 38.38
C ARG A 2 -15.28 -11.02 37.41
N GLU A 3 -16.19 -10.20 37.90
CA GLU A 3 -16.87 -9.17 37.09
C GLU A 3 -15.92 -8.06 36.60
N LYS A 4 -15.01 -7.60 37.48
CA LYS A 4 -13.96 -6.63 37.12
C LYS A 4 -13.01 -7.20 36.06
N ALA A 5 -12.66 -8.49 36.18
CA ALA A 5 -11.82 -9.18 35.19
C ALA A 5 -12.52 -9.33 33.83
N MET A 6 -13.79 -9.73 33.80
CA MET A 6 -14.58 -9.79 32.55
C MET A 6 -14.72 -8.42 31.88
N LYS A 7 -14.93 -7.35 32.66
CA LYS A 7 -15.01 -5.99 32.13
C LYS A 7 -13.71 -5.58 31.44
N ILE A 8 -12.55 -5.88 32.04
CA ILE A 8 -11.23 -5.59 31.46
C ILE A 8 -11.01 -6.40 30.18
N ILE A 9 -11.36 -7.69 30.16
CA ILE A 9 -11.24 -8.54 28.97
C ILE A 9 -12.10 -8.03 27.82
N ASN A 10 -13.37 -7.73 28.09
CA ASN A 10 -14.30 -7.20 27.08
C ASN A 10 -13.84 -5.85 26.53
N GLU A 11 -13.33 -4.96 27.40
CA GLU A 11 -12.79 -3.68 26.95
C GLU A 11 -11.54 -3.86 26.06
N LYS A 12 -10.64 -4.78 26.43
CA LYS A 12 -9.45 -5.10 25.63
C LYS A 12 -9.84 -5.68 24.26
N GLN A 13 -10.80 -6.59 24.22
CA GLN A 13 -11.31 -7.18 22.98
C GLN A 13 -11.98 -6.12 22.08
N ARG A 14 -12.76 -5.21 22.66
CA ARG A 14 -13.37 -4.10 21.92
C ARG A 14 -12.33 -3.17 21.31
N LYS A 15 -11.34 -2.74 22.10
CA LYS A 15 -10.24 -1.87 21.62
C LYS A 15 -9.44 -2.54 20.51
N GLU A 16 -9.19 -3.84 20.63
CA GLU A 16 -8.50 -4.60 19.59
C GLU A 16 -9.34 -4.73 18.32
N ALA A 17 -10.64 -5.00 18.43
CA ALA A 17 -11.54 -5.03 17.28
C ALA A 17 -11.60 -3.68 16.55
N GLU A 18 -11.65 -2.57 17.29
CA GLU A 18 -11.59 -1.21 16.74
C GLU A 18 -10.25 -0.92 16.05
N ARG A 19 -9.15 -1.39 16.63
CA ARG A 19 -7.82 -1.26 16.03
C ARG A 19 -7.74 -2.05 14.72
N VAL A 20 -8.16 -3.31 14.72
CA VAL A 20 -8.17 -4.18 13.53
C VAL A 20 -9.08 -3.60 12.44
N ALA A 21 -10.25 -3.07 12.80
CA ALA A 21 -11.15 -2.43 11.85
C ALA A 21 -10.52 -1.18 11.18
N ARG A 22 -9.63 -0.47 11.89
CA ARG A 22 -8.97 0.74 11.36
C ARG A 22 -7.66 0.45 10.64
N PHE A 23 -6.87 -0.50 11.12
CA PHE A 23 -5.48 -0.66 10.68
C PHE A 23 -5.16 -2.07 10.16
N GLY A 24 -6.13 -2.98 10.21
CA GLY A 24 -5.97 -4.37 9.80
C GLY A 24 -5.34 -5.23 10.90
N GLU A 25 -5.05 -6.48 10.55
CA GLU A 25 -4.51 -7.51 11.44
C GLU A 25 -3.01 -7.33 11.75
N VAL A 26 -2.39 -6.21 11.32
CA VAL A 26 -0.99 -5.88 11.62
C VAL A 26 -0.79 -5.68 13.12
N ARG A 27 0.44 -5.84 13.59
CA ARG A 27 0.85 -5.60 14.98
C ARG A 27 0.61 -4.12 15.35
N PRO A 28 0.15 -3.84 16.58
CA PRO A 28 0.09 -2.48 17.09
C PRO A 28 1.50 -1.89 17.22
N GLN A 29 1.60 -0.56 17.15
CA GLN A 29 2.86 0.14 17.37
C GLN A 29 3.40 -0.16 18.76
N ILE A 30 4.72 -0.33 18.84
CA ILE A 30 5.44 -0.62 20.07
C ILE A 30 6.24 0.63 20.44
N SER A 31 5.82 1.36 21.49
CA SER A 31 6.51 2.59 21.89
C SER A 31 6.48 2.85 23.40
N THR A 32 7.42 3.64 23.90
CA THR A 32 7.45 4.11 25.29
C THR A 32 8.22 5.41 25.43
N GLU A 33 8.07 6.11 26.54
CA GLU A 33 8.93 7.25 26.91
C GLU A 33 9.97 6.80 27.93
N PHE A 34 11.23 7.16 27.69
CA PHE A 34 12.33 6.89 28.60
C PHE A 34 13.33 8.04 28.56
N GLN A 35 13.67 8.59 29.72
CA GLN A 35 14.62 9.71 29.87
C GLN A 35 14.34 10.91 28.94
N GLY A 36 13.06 11.28 28.78
CA GLY A 36 12.65 12.41 27.94
C GLY A 36 12.68 12.12 26.43
N GLN A 37 12.97 10.88 26.02
CA GLN A 37 12.92 10.45 24.63
C GLN A 37 11.75 9.49 24.40
N ARG A 38 11.12 9.61 23.23
CA ARG A 38 10.18 8.64 22.71
C ARG A 38 10.95 7.55 21.98
N LEU A 39 10.78 6.30 22.41
CA LEU A 39 11.35 5.11 21.77
C LEU A 39 10.26 4.39 20.99
N VAL A 40 10.56 3.97 19.77
CA VAL A 40 9.67 3.15 18.90
C VAL A 40 10.44 1.93 18.43
N VAL A 41 9.87 0.74 18.64
CA VAL A 41 10.45 -0.52 18.17
C VAL A 41 9.87 -0.85 16.80
N VAL A 42 10.75 -1.20 15.87
CA VAL A 42 10.38 -1.74 14.55
C VAL A 42 11.14 -3.04 14.38
N ARG A 43 10.43 -4.16 14.57
CA ARG A 43 11.02 -5.50 14.61
C ARG A 43 12.21 -5.61 15.59
N ASN A 44 13.45 -5.64 15.10
CA ASN A 44 14.67 -5.78 15.88
C ASN A 44 15.47 -4.46 16.00
N LYS A 45 14.88 -3.33 15.60
CA LYS A 45 15.51 -2.01 15.68
C LYS A 45 14.73 -1.12 16.64
N ILE A 46 15.45 -0.28 17.37
CA ILE A 46 14.88 0.76 18.24
C ILE A 46 15.24 2.12 17.64
N PHE A 47 14.22 2.91 17.39
CA PHE A 47 14.32 4.30 16.97
C PHE A 47 13.98 5.19 18.16
N TYR A 48 14.65 6.34 18.31
CA TYR A 48 14.37 7.25 19.41
C TYR A 48 14.51 8.72 19.00
N SER A 49 13.70 9.58 19.62
CA SER A 49 13.74 11.03 19.45
C SER A 49 12.96 11.72 20.58
N ASP A 50 13.37 12.91 20.99
CA ASP A 50 12.62 13.79 21.89
C ASP A 50 11.53 14.61 21.15
N LYS A 51 11.47 14.51 19.81
CA LYS A 51 10.56 15.31 18.97
C LYS A 51 9.28 14.59 18.56
N TRP A 52 9.15 13.29 18.82
CA TRP A 52 7.99 12.51 18.38
C TRP A 52 6.85 12.60 19.37
N LYS A 53 5.81 13.36 19.01
CA LYS A 53 4.56 13.44 19.78
C LYS A 53 3.50 12.51 19.20
N PHE A 54 3.48 12.39 17.88
CA PHE A 54 2.54 11.56 17.13
C PHE A 54 3.27 10.54 16.27
N PHE A 55 2.60 9.45 15.90
CA PHE A 55 3.19 8.41 15.06
C PHE A 55 3.64 8.93 13.67
N PRO A 56 2.93 9.89 13.01
CA PRO A 56 3.45 10.55 11.81
C PRO A 56 4.77 11.30 11.99
N ASP A 57 5.07 11.82 13.19
CA ASP A 57 6.38 12.43 13.47
C ASP A 57 7.49 11.39 13.36
N PHE A 58 7.26 10.22 13.94
CA PHE A 58 8.16 9.08 13.84
C PHE A 58 8.29 8.60 12.39
N LEU A 59 7.19 8.40 11.66
CA LEU A 59 7.23 7.93 10.27
C LEU A 59 8.08 8.83 9.36
N ARG A 60 8.08 10.14 9.61
CA ARG A 60 8.91 11.09 8.87
C ARG A 60 10.40 10.83 9.03
N ASP A 61 10.82 10.49 10.25
CA ASP A 61 12.22 10.27 10.61
C ASP A 61 12.65 8.80 10.44
N TYR A 62 11.69 7.87 10.45
CA TYR A 62 11.86 6.45 10.16
C TYR A 62 12.46 6.24 8.77
N MET A 63 11.95 6.95 7.76
CA MET A 63 12.40 6.76 6.38
C MET A 63 13.90 7.01 6.16
N PRO A 64 14.51 8.13 6.61
CA PRO A 64 15.96 8.29 6.62
C PRO A 64 16.71 7.16 7.33
N GLY A 65 16.16 6.63 8.42
CA GLY A 65 16.74 5.48 9.12
C GLY A 65 16.67 4.15 8.36
N VAL A 66 15.72 3.99 7.43
CA VAL A 66 15.61 2.79 6.58
C VAL A 66 16.40 2.94 5.29
N PHE A 67 16.31 4.09 4.62
CA PHE A 67 16.99 4.31 3.35
C PHE A 67 18.47 4.65 3.52
N GLY A 68 18.88 5.10 4.71
CA GLY A 68 20.23 5.58 5.00
C GLY A 68 20.31 7.09 4.81
N LYS A 69 21.04 7.74 5.72
CA LYS A 69 21.19 9.20 5.74
C LYS A 69 21.94 9.70 4.51
N GLU A 70 22.95 8.95 4.07
CA GLU A 70 23.79 9.23 2.92
C GLU A 70 22.97 9.25 1.63
N TRP A 71 21.98 8.35 1.51
CA TRP A 71 21.06 8.35 0.36
C TRP A 71 20.22 9.63 0.33
N PHE A 72 19.69 10.06 1.48
CA PHE A 72 18.94 11.32 1.58
C PHE A 72 19.82 12.54 1.27
N GLU A 73 21.05 12.58 1.77
CA GLU A 73 22.01 13.66 1.49
C GLU A 73 22.36 13.74 0.00
N ALA A 74 22.57 12.59 -0.65
CA ALA A 74 22.80 12.51 -2.09
C ALA A 74 21.61 12.99 -2.93
N GLU A 75 20.37 12.80 -2.45
CA GLU A 75 19.18 13.32 -3.13
C GLU A 75 18.97 14.83 -2.93
N VAL A 76 19.32 15.37 -1.76
CA VAL A 76 19.14 16.80 -1.46
C VAL A 76 19.90 17.69 -2.43
N VAL A 77 21.10 17.28 -2.87
CA VAL A 77 21.94 18.07 -3.78
C VAL A 77 21.51 17.99 -5.25
N LYS A 78 20.61 17.08 -5.62
CA LYS A 78 20.12 16.96 -7.00
C LYS A 78 19.15 18.09 -7.36
N PRO A 79 19.08 18.50 -8.65
CA PRO A 79 17.97 19.29 -9.19
C PRO A 79 16.61 18.68 -8.85
N GLU A 80 15.58 19.51 -8.64
CA GLU A 80 14.26 19.04 -8.15
C GLU A 80 13.61 18.01 -9.08
N ASP A 81 13.75 18.18 -10.39
CA ASP A 81 13.26 17.26 -11.41
C ASP A 81 14.07 15.96 -11.52
N GLU A 82 15.33 15.95 -11.08
CA GLU A 82 16.22 14.79 -10.99
C GLU A 82 16.13 14.02 -9.66
N ARG A 83 15.54 14.63 -8.61
CA ARG A 83 15.28 13.96 -7.34
C ARG A 83 14.33 12.77 -7.46
N HIS A 84 14.57 11.76 -6.65
CA HIS A 84 13.69 10.61 -6.44
C HIS A 84 12.28 11.08 -6.02
N PRO A 85 11.19 10.43 -6.49
CA PRO A 85 9.82 10.86 -6.15
C PRO A 85 9.56 11.00 -4.65
N VAL A 86 10.12 10.10 -3.84
CA VAL A 86 10.06 10.15 -2.37
C VAL A 86 10.59 11.48 -1.82
N MET A 87 11.67 12.00 -2.39
CA MET A 87 12.28 13.25 -1.96
C MET A 87 11.50 14.47 -2.43
N GLN A 88 10.94 14.42 -3.63
CA GLN A 88 10.00 15.43 -4.09
C GLN A 88 8.78 15.51 -3.15
N TRP A 89 8.20 14.37 -2.78
CA TRP A 89 7.09 14.31 -1.83
C TRP A 89 7.46 14.85 -0.45
N ARG A 90 8.64 14.46 0.06
CA ARG A 90 9.15 14.96 1.35
C ARG A 90 9.25 16.48 1.37
N THR A 91 9.95 17.04 0.39
CA THR A 91 10.18 18.49 0.31
C THR A 91 8.86 19.24 0.14
N ALA A 92 7.96 18.78 -0.73
CA ALA A 92 6.65 19.39 -0.91
C ALA A 92 5.75 19.26 0.33
N GLY A 93 5.78 18.11 1.02
CA GLY A 93 5.03 17.89 2.26
C GLY A 93 5.53 18.75 3.42
N ILE A 94 6.84 18.93 3.57
CA ILE A 94 7.43 19.86 4.55
C ILE A 94 6.97 21.29 4.26
N ARG A 95 7.13 21.76 3.01
CA ARG A 95 6.67 23.10 2.60
C ARG A 95 5.19 23.32 2.90
N TYR A 96 4.35 22.29 2.68
CA TYR A 96 2.93 22.35 2.99
C TYR A 96 2.65 22.48 4.49
N MET A 97 3.34 21.70 5.34
CA MET A 97 3.18 21.74 6.80
C MET A 97 3.70 23.04 7.42
N ASP A 98 4.83 23.56 6.95
CA ASP A 98 5.43 24.82 7.43
C ASP A 98 4.50 26.03 7.16
N ALA A 99 3.66 25.95 6.13
CA ALA A 99 2.67 26.98 5.81
C ALA A 99 1.41 26.90 6.69
N GLN A 100 1.23 25.85 7.50
CA GLN A 100 0.06 25.70 8.36
C GLN A 100 0.20 26.51 9.64
N LYS A 101 -0.93 26.88 10.24
CA LYS A 101 -0.95 27.49 11.57
C LYS A 101 -1.17 26.40 12.62
N PRO A 102 -0.54 26.51 13.80
CA PRO A 102 -0.86 25.62 14.89
C PRO A 102 -2.33 25.81 15.30
N ILE A 103 -2.97 24.71 15.71
CA ILE A 103 -4.27 24.77 16.39
C ILE A 103 -4.10 25.34 17.80
N ALA A 104 -5.20 25.61 18.51
CA ALA A 104 -5.18 26.29 19.81
C ALA A 104 -4.24 25.67 20.87
N SER A 105 -3.97 24.37 20.77
CA SER A 105 -3.04 23.63 21.65
C SER A 105 -1.56 23.80 21.28
N GLY A 106 -1.22 24.60 20.27
CA GLY A 106 0.14 24.74 19.73
C GLY A 106 0.59 23.58 18.84
N ILE A 107 -0.27 22.58 18.60
CA ILE A 107 -0.01 21.45 17.72
C ILE A 107 -0.24 21.86 16.27
N TYR A 108 0.61 21.40 15.35
CA TYR A 108 0.37 21.53 13.92
C TYR A 108 -0.45 20.32 13.45
N ALA A 109 -1.61 20.59 12.86
CA ALA A 109 -2.49 19.57 12.30
C ALA A 109 -3.10 20.09 10.99
N ALA A 110 -3.13 19.24 9.97
CA ALA A 110 -3.71 19.58 8.67
C ALA A 110 -4.27 18.33 8.00
N LEU A 111 -5.29 18.54 7.15
CA LEU A 111 -5.64 17.54 6.15
C LEU A 111 -4.46 17.44 5.16
N PRO A 112 -3.98 16.23 4.82
CA PRO A 112 -2.80 16.12 3.97
C PRO A 112 -3.11 16.60 2.55
N ASN A 113 -2.14 17.29 1.94
CA ASN A 113 -2.08 17.44 0.49
C ASN A 113 -1.60 16.13 -0.17
N GLY A 114 -1.64 16.05 -1.49
CA GLY A 114 -1.16 14.87 -2.22
C GLY A 114 0.27 14.45 -1.86
N PRO A 115 1.28 15.33 -1.94
CA PRO A 115 2.65 14.99 -1.57
C PRO A 115 2.84 14.47 -0.13
N LEU A 116 2.22 15.11 0.86
CA LEU A 116 2.29 14.66 2.27
C LEU A 116 1.62 13.30 2.43
N ALA A 117 0.45 13.10 1.82
CA ALA A 117 -0.23 11.81 1.84
C ALA A 117 0.59 10.70 1.17
N ALA A 118 1.23 10.98 0.03
CA ALA A 118 2.11 10.04 -0.66
C ALA A 118 3.28 9.60 0.23
N TYR A 119 3.96 10.57 0.83
CA TYR A 119 5.11 10.33 1.71
C TYR A 119 4.71 9.53 2.95
N MET A 120 3.62 9.92 3.63
CA MET A 120 3.17 9.25 4.85
C MET A 120 2.63 7.85 4.59
N ALA A 121 1.84 7.65 3.52
CA ALA A 121 1.34 6.33 3.15
C ALA A 121 2.49 5.39 2.77
N PHE A 122 3.48 5.89 2.01
CA PHE A 122 4.69 5.13 1.68
C PHE A 122 5.50 4.74 2.93
N ALA A 123 5.75 5.70 3.84
CA ALA A 123 6.43 5.45 5.10
C ALA A 123 5.70 4.39 5.94
N TYR A 124 4.36 4.43 5.97
CA TYR A 124 3.57 3.51 6.75
C TYR A 124 3.50 2.10 6.17
N ASP A 125 3.44 1.95 4.84
CA ASP A 125 3.56 0.63 4.19
C ASP A 125 4.95 0.04 4.47
N LEU A 126 6.01 0.85 4.38
CA LEU A 126 7.38 0.43 4.68
C LEU A 126 7.54 0.01 6.15
N TYR A 127 6.93 0.75 7.09
CA TYR A 127 6.87 0.36 8.50
C TYR A 127 6.11 -0.96 8.68
N THR A 128 4.94 -1.07 8.04
CA THR A 128 4.05 -2.23 8.15
C THR A 128 4.77 -3.50 7.72
N VAL A 129 5.42 -3.50 6.56
CA VAL A 129 6.18 -4.64 6.05
C VAL A 129 7.37 -4.99 6.94
N GLN A 130 8.17 -3.99 7.36
CA GLN A 130 9.33 -4.26 8.20
C GLN A 130 8.94 -4.82 9.58
N ASP A 131 7.87 -4.32 10.19
CA ASP A 131 7.47 -4.68 11.56
C ASP A 131 6.69 -6.01 11.65
N ASN A 132 5.98 -6.38 10.57
CA ASN A 132 5.12 -7.56 10.53
C ASN A 132 5.71 -8.75 9.76
N GLY A 133 6.70 -8.49 8.91
CA GLY A 133 7.33 -9.51 8.08
C GLY A 133 8.83 -9.26 7.95
N ASN A 134 9.33 -9.34 6.72
CA ASN A 134 10.70 -9.03 6.40
C ASN A 134 10.75 -8.06 5.22
N LEU A 135 11.22 -6.84 5.49
CA LEU A 135 11.57 -5.93 4.41
C LEU A 135 12.80 -6.49 3.70
N ASP A 136 12.57 -7.01 2.50
CA ASP A 136 13.61 -7.61 1.68
C ASP A 136 14.61 -6.55 1.19
N ASP A 137 15.90 -6.89 1.24
CA ASP A 137 16.98 -5.98 0.84
C ASP A 137 16.93 -5.67 -0.67
N SER A 138 16.54 -6.63 -1.51
CA SER A 138 16.37 -6.38 -2.95
C SER A 138 15.24 -5.38 -3.18
N LEU A 139 14.07 -5.59 -2.57
CA LEU A 139 12.95 -4.64 -2.64
C LEU A 139 13.38 -3.25 -2.16
N LEU A 140 14.08 -3.14 -1.02
CA LEU A 140 14.56 -1.86 -0.50
C LEU A 140 15.54 -1.18 -1.46
N GLN A 141 16.43 -1.91 -2.14
CA GLN A 141 17.31 -1.34 -3.15
C GLN A 141 16.55 -0.84 -4.38
N ARG A 142 15.50 -1.55 -4.82
CA ARG A 142 14.65 -1.11 -5.93
C ARG A 142 13.83 0.13 -5.56
N LEU A 143 13.36 0.23 -4.32
CA LEU A 143 12.66 1.40 -3.78
C LEU A 143 13.54 2.67 -3.72
N LYS A 144 14.88 2.52 -3.73
CA LYS A 144 15.83 3.64 -3.78
C LYS A 144 16.19 4.08 -5.20
N LYS A 145 15.85 3.27 -6.22
CA LYS A 145 16.19 3.50 -7.62
C LYS A 145 15.02 4.14 -8.34
N ARG A 146 15.25 5.35 -8.85
CA ARG A 146 14.23 6.21 -9.46
C ARG A 146 13.39 5.49 -10.53
N GLU A 147 14.05 4.81 -11.47
CA GLU A 147 13.46 4.06 -12.57
C GLU A 147 12.73 2.76 -12.16
N GLN A 148 12.96 2.24 -10.95
CA GLN A 148 12.33 1.02 -10.45
C GLN A 148 11.28 1.30 -9.37
N PHE A 149 11.27 2.52 -8.83
CA PHE A 149 10.49 2.93 -7.69
C PHE A 149 8.99 2.67 -7.86
N GLN A 150 8.42 3.00 -9.03
CA GLN A 150 6.96 2.85 -9.24
C GLN A 150 6.51 1.40 -9.07
N GLY A 151 7.22 0.44 -9.69
CA GLY A 151 6.91 -0.99 -9.57
C GLY A 151 7.12 -1.48 -8.13
N ALA A 152 8.29 -1.22 -7.57
CA ALA A 152 8.65 -1.63 -6.21
C ALA A 152 7.71 -1.04 -5.13
N ARG A 153 7.25 0.21 -5.30
CA ARG A 153 6.25 0.82 -4.41
C ARG A 153 4.92 0.09 -4.47
N HIS A 154 4.50 -0.38 -5.64
CA HIS A 154 3.24 -1.11 -5.77
C HIS A 154 3.34 -2.55 -5.24
N GLU A 155 4.50 -3.18 -5.36
CA GLU A 155 4.81 -4.45 -4.68
C GLU A 155 4.74 -4.28 -3.15
N LEU A 156 5.38 -3.23 -2.61
CA LEU A 156 5.30 -2.90 -1.18
C LEU A 156 3.86 -2.70 -0.70
N PHE A 157 3.03 -2.01 -1.49
CA PHE A 157 1.60 -1.85 -1.21
C PHE A 157 0.86 -3.19 -1.17
N ALA A 158 1.10 -4.08 -2.14
CA ALA A 158 0.47 -5.41 -2.18
C ALA A 158 0.88 -6.24 -0.97
N GLU A 159 2.15 -6.20 -0.57
CA GLU A 159 2.65 -6.90 0.61
C GLU A 159 2.04 -6.34 1.91
N ALA A 160 2.07 -5.02 2.10
CA ALA A 160 1.45 -4.36 3.24
C ALA A 160 -0.06 -4.67 3.33
N THR A 161 -0.75 -4.75 2.19
CA THR A 161 -2.16 -5.14 2.12
C THR A 161 -2.39 -6.58 2.57
N CYS A 162 -1.53 -7.52 2.15
CA CYS A 162 -1.61 -8.91 2.61
C CYS A 162 -1.42 -9.02 4.13
N LEU A 163 -0.45 -8.29 4.70
CA LEU A 163 -0.21 -8.25 6.14
C LEU A 163 -1.42 -7.67 6.90
N ARG A 164 -2.02 -6.57 6.41
CA ARG A 164 -3.27 -6.01 6.95
C ARG A 164 -4.45 -6.98 6.88
N ALA A 165 -4.49 -7.86 5.88
CA ALA A 165 -5.52 -8.89 5.75
C ALA A 165 -5.27 -10.12 6.66
N GLY A 166 -4.17 -10.15 7.43
CA GLY A 166 -3.82 -11.24 8.33
C GLY A 166 -3.03 -12.38 7.68
N PHE A 167 -2.43 -12.12 6.51
CA PHE A 167 -1.50 -13.05 5.87
C PHE A 167 -0.08 -12.80 6.37
N SER A 168 0.71 -13.87 6.41
CA SER A 168 2.17 -13.80 6.41
C SER A 168 2.67 -13.85 4.96
N THR A 169 3.85 -13.27 4.69
CA THR A 169 4.43 -13.16 3.34
C THR A 169 5.80 -13.81 3.29
N GLU A 170 6.09 -14.48 2.18
CA GLU A 170 7.38 -15.10 1.88
C GLU A 170 7.73 -14.84 0.42
N HIS A 171 8.85 -14.15 0.18
CA HIS A 171 9.32 -13.84 -1.17
C HIS A 171 9.82 -15.12 -1.85
N GLU A 172 9.48 -15.30 -3.14
CA GLU A 172 10.01 -16.44 -3.90
C GLU A 172 11.50 -16.22 -4.23
N ASN A 173 12.27 -17.30 -4.35
CA ASN A 173 13.69 -17.21 -4.65
C ASN A 173 13.92 -16.81 -6.13
N GLU A 174 14.14 -15.52 -6.37
CA GLU A 174 14.39 -14.94 -7.71
C GLU A 174 15.64 -15.48 -8.42
N LYS A 175 16.55 -16.18 -7.72
CA LYS A 175 17.77 -16.76 -8.32
C LYS A 175 17.50 -17.99 -9.18
N ASP A 176 16.31 -18.58 -9.07
CA ASP A 176 15.88 -19.68 -9.92
C ASP A 176 15.31 -19.16 -11.24
N GLY A 177 16.15 -19.00 -12.25
CA GLY A 177 15.74 -18.56 -13.59
C GLY A 177 14.94 -19.59 -14.39
N SER A 178 14.71 -20.80 -13.87
CA SER A 178 14.00 -21.87 -14.60
C SER A 178 12.49 -21.63 -14.69
N ARG A 179 11.93 -20.76 -13.83
CA ARG A 179 10.51 -20.42 -13.81
C ARG A 179 10.30 -18.91 -13.58
N ARG A 180 9.17 -18.40 -14.06
CA ARG A 180 8.70 -17.05 -13.72
C ARG A 180 7.94 -17.16 -12.39
N HIS A 181 8.42 -16.46 -11.36
CA HIS A 181 7.82 -16.49 -10.02
C HIS A 181 6.85 -15.34 -9.83
N ALA A 182 5.81 -15.54 -9.03
CA ALA A 182 5.05 -14.43 -8.48
C ALA A 182 5.97 -13.60 -7.55
N GLU A 183 5.58 -12.37 -7.21
CA GLU A 183 6.41 -11.51 -6.36
C GLU A 183 6.64 -12.14 -4.97
N PHE A 184 5.59 -12.73 -4.39
CA PHE A 184 5.68 -13.47 -3.13
C PHE A 184 4.50 -14.44 -2.96
N THR A 185 4.65 -15.38 -2.02
CA THR A 185 3.56 -16.20 -1.50
C THR A 185 2.99 -15.57 -0.23
N ALA A 186 1.67 -15.55 -0.10
CA ALA A 186 0.96 -15.11 1.09
C ALA A 186 0.19 -16.29 1.71
N LYS A 187 0.30 -16.45 3.04
CA LYS A 187 -0.43 -17.48 3.80
C LYS A 187 -1.30 -16.85 4.88
N ASN A 188 -2.61 -17.08 4.82
CA ASN A 188 -3.51 -16.57 5.85
C ASN A 188 -3.20 -17.24 7.20
N SER A 189 -2.94 -16.45 8.23
CA SER A 189 -2.46 -16.97 9.52
C SER A 189 -3.52 -17.80 10.27
N ARG A 190 -4.80 -17.62 9.95
CA ARG A 190 -5.92 -18.29 10.61
C ARG A 190 -6.39 -19.53 9.86
N THR A 191 -6.56 -19.42 8.55
CA THR A 191 -7.15 -20.47 7.71
C THR A 191 -6.10 -21.31 6.98
N GLY A 192 -4.87 -20.82 6.87
CA GLY A 192 -3.83 -21.48 6.09
C GLY A 192 -3.97 -21.32 4.57
N GLN A 193 -4.97 -20.57 4.08
CA GLN A 193 -5.12 -20.29 2.65
C GLN A 193 -3.84 -19.69 2.07
N LEU A 194 -3.28 -20.37 1.07
CA LEU A 194 -2.12 -19.91 0.30
C LEU A 194 -2.58 -19.16 -0.94
N LEU A 195 -1.86 -18.09 -1.25
CA LEU A 195 -2.01 -17.30 -2.46
C LEU A 195 -0.63 -17.01 -3.02
N SER A 196 -0.51 -17.04 -4.35
CA SER A 196 0.61 -16.39 -5.04
C SER A 196 0.18 -14.95 -5.30
N VAL A 197 1.04 -13.97 -5.08
CA VAL A 197 0.69 -12.56 -5.24
C VAL A 197 1.53 -11.91 -6.32
N GLU A 198 0.85 -11.28 -7.28
CA GLU A 198 1.49 -10.50 -8.33
C GLU A 198 1.08 -9.04 -8.23
N ALA A 199 2.06 -8.13 -8.30
CA ALA A 199 1.81 -6.69 -8.32
C ALA A 199 2.28 -6.08 -9.65
N LYS A 200 1.39 -5.33 -10.31
CA LYS A 200 1.68 -4.60 -11.54
C LYS A 200 1.21 -3.15 -11.43
N SER A 201 2.06 -2.18 -11.74
CA SER A 201 1.65 -0.79 -11.86
C SER A 201 1.76 -0.31 -13.31
N LYS A 202 0.75 0.42 -13.78
CA LYS A 202 0.76 0.97 -15.14
C LYS A 202 1.73 2.14 -15.24
N HIS A 203 2.83 1.94 -15.94
CA HIS A 203 3.76 3.01 -16.26
C HIS A 203 3.11 4.06 -17.17
N ARG A 204 3.37 5.34 -16.88
CA ARG A 204 2.90 6.48 -17.67
C ARG A 204 4.04 7.48 -17.82
N ALA A 205 4.22 8.00 -19.04
CA ALA A 205 5.29 8.94 -19.32
C ALA A 205 5.21 10.17 -18.41
N GLY A 206 6.35 10.60 -17.86
CA GLY A 206 6.46 11.77 -16.98
C GLY A 206 5.84 11.61 -15.59
N VAL A 207 5.45 10.41 -15.19
CA VAL A 207 4.79 10.14 -13.90
C VAL A 207 5.68 9.25 -13.05
N LEU A 208 5.85 9.59 -11.76
CA LEU A 208 6.66 8.81 -10.82
C LEU A 208 8.06 8.47 -11.36
N ALA A 209 8.70 9.48 -11.94
CA ALA A 209 10.02 9.40 -12.55
C ALA A 209 10.16 8.53 -13.82
N MET A 210 9.05 8.10 -14.41
CA MET A 210 9.07 7.51 -15.75
C MET A 210 9.50 8.55 -16.81
N PRO A 211 10.35 8.19 -17.78
CA PRO A 211 10.77 9.08 -18.85
C PRO A 211 9.61 9.64 -19.70
N GLY A 212 9.87 10.75 -20.37
CA GLY A 212 8.91 11.44 -21.25
C GLY A 212 8.04 12.47 -20.52
N GLY A 213 7.13 13.11 -21.26
CA GLY A 213 6.19 14.09 -20.72
C GLY A 213 4.82 13.49 -20.38
N PRO A 214 4.08 14.07 -19.40
CA PRO A 214 2.71 13.68 -19.11
C PRO A 214 1.82 13.73 -20.36
N GLN A 215 1.03 12.68 -20.55
CA GLN A 215 0.09 12.62 -21.67
C GLN A 215 -1.22 13.35 -21.33
N PRO A 216 -1.87 14.00 -22.31
CA PRO A 216 -3.22 14.54 -22.15
C PRO A 216 -4.21 13.46 -21.69
N HIS A 217 -5.18 13.85 -20.86
CA HIS A 217 -6.13 12.92 -20.24
C HIS A 217 -6.88 12.05 -21.25
N GLU A 218 -7.20 12.59 -22.43
CA GLU A 218 -7.94 11.92 -23.50
C GLU A 218 -7.12 10.83 -24.21
N LYS A 219 -5.79 10.92 -24.15
CA LYS A 219 -4.86 9.98 -24.78
C LYS A 219 -4.40 8.86 -23.83
N LEU A 220 -4.78 8.92 -22.56
CA LEU A 220 -4.36 7.93 -21.57
C LEU A 220 -4.96 6.55 -21.89
N SER A 221 -4.08 5.56 -22.01
CA SER A 221 -4.51 4.18 -22.18
C SER A 221 -5.23 3.66 -20.92
N LEU A 222 -6.46 3.17 -21.14
CA LEU A 222 -7.27 2.42 -20.16
C LEU A 222 -7.21 0.90 -20.44
N ARG A 223 -6.18 0.45 -21.15
CA ARG A 223 -5.95 -0.97 -21.44
C ARG A 223 -5.00 -1.59 -20.41
N PHE A 224 -5.54 -2.51 -19.61
CA PHE A 224 -4.81 -3.24 -18.56
C PHE A 224 -4.61 -4.72 -18.88
N GLY A 225 -5.16 -5.22 -19.99
CA GLY A 225 -5.08 -6.64 -20.38
C GLY A 225 -3.65 -7.17 -20.50
N GLY A 226 -2.70 -6.38 -21.01
CA GLY A 226 -1.29 -6.79 -21.05
C GLY A 226 -0.71 -7.08 -19.66
N LEU A 227 -0.93 -6.18 -18.69
CA LEU A 227 -0.46 -6.36 -17.31
C LEU A 227 -1.07 -7.61 -16.66
N LEU A 228 -2.37 -7.82 -16.88
CA LEU A 228 -3.07 -8.97 -16.35
C LEU A 228 -2.60 -10.27 -17.01
N ASN A 229 -2.44 -10.30 -18.33
CA ASN A 229 -1.96 -11.47 -19.05
C ASN A 229 -0.51 -11.81 -18.66
N ASP A 230 0.34 -10.81 -18.46
CA ASP A 230 1.71 -11.00 -17.96
C ASP A 230 1.72 -11.65 -16.57
N ALA A 231 0.81 -11.24 -15.68
CA ALA A 231 0.62 -11.84 -14.37
C ALA A 231 0.15 -13.30 -14.47
N LEU A 232 -0.91 -13.55 -15.25
CA LEU A 232 -1.51 -14.88 -15.42
C LEU A 232 -0.54 -15.88 -16.08
N ALA A 233 0.35 -15.39 -16.96
CA ALA A 233 1.34 -16.23 -17.64
C ALA A 233 2.39 -16.84 -16.70
N LYS A 234 2.55 -16.33 -15.48
CA LYS A 234 3.50 -16.87 -14.49
C LYS A 234 3.13 -18.26 -13.98
N LYS A 235 1.83 -18.64 -14.03
CA LYS A 235 1.31 -19.95 -13.60
C LYS A 235 1.90 -20.42 -12.25
N PRO A 236 1.75 -19.62 -11.18
CA PRO A 236 2.39 -19.92 -9.92
C PRO A 236 1.72 -21.12 -9.21
N PRO A 237 2.39 -21.73 -8.21
CA PRO A 237 1.91 -22.98 -7.60
C PRO A 237 0.62 -22.82 -6.76
N ASN A 238 0.34 -21.62 -6.25
CA ASN A 238 -0.87 -21.32 -5.48
C ASN A 238 -1.83 -20.42 -6.28
N PRO A 239 -3.14 -20.39 -5.96
CA PRO A 239 -4.10 -19.49 -6.59
C PRO A 239 -3.60 -18.04 -6.60
N LEU A 240 -3.74 -17.38 -7.74
CA LEU A 240 -3.09 -16.10 -7.98
C LEU A 240 -4.00 -14.92 -7.60
N ALA A 241 -3.54 -14.06 -6.68
CA ALA A 241 -4.11 -12.73 -6.44
C ALA A 241 -3.29 -11.69 -7.21
N VAL A 242 -3.94 -10.87 -8.03
CA VAL A 242 -3.27 -9.87 -8.89
C VAL A 242 -3.66 -8.46 -8.46
N PHE A 243 -2.66 -7.67 -8.05
CA PHE A 243 -2.81 -6.26 -7.70
C PHE A 243 -2.39 -5.39 -8.89
N ILE A 244 -3.31 -4.59 -9.42
CA ILE A 244 -3.06 -3.69 -10.55
C ILE A 244 -3.27 -2.23 -10.11
N ASP A 245 -2.21 -1.44 -10.08
CA ASP A 245 -2.31 0.02 -9.98
C ASP A 245 -2.53 0.61 -11.38
N THR A 246 -3.66 1.30 -11.52
CA THR A 246 -4.05 1.94 -12.78
C THR A 246 -3.30 3.25 -13.01
N ASN A 247 -2.77 3.87 -11.96
CA ASN A 247 -1.96 5.09 -11.99
C ASN A 247 -2.60 6.21 -12.82
N LEU A 248 -3.88 6.50 -12.64
CA LEU A 248 -4.63 7.46 -13.43
C LEU A 248 -4.81 8.81 -12.71
N PRO A 249 -4.74 9.94 -13.44
CA PRO A 249 -5.22 11.21 -12.90
C PRO A 249 -6.74 11.13 -12.63
N MET A 250 -7.20 11.97 -11.72
CA MET A 250 -8.53 11.84 -11.09
C MET A 250 -9.69 11.71 -12.06
N ARG A 251 -9.77 12.57 -13.08
CA ARG A 251 -10.84 12.53 -14.08
C ARG A 251 -10.88 11.21 -14.87
N ALA A 252 -9.72 10.68 -15.23
CA ALA A 252 -9.64 9.43 -15.98
C ALA A 252 -9.94 8.21 -15.08
N ALA A 253 -9.51 8.27 -13.82
CA ALA A 253 -9.84 7.27 -12.82
C ALA A 253 -11.34 7.22 -12.54
N ASP A 254 -12.00 8.37 -12.37
CA ASP A 254 -13.46 8.43 -12.16
C ASP A 254 -14.23 7.78 -13.31
N ARG A 255 -13.81 8.00 -14.56
CA ARG A 255 -14.41 7.34 -15.73
C ARG A 255 -14.23 5.81 -15.68
N LEU A 256 -13.09 5.32 -15.20
CA LEU A 256 -12.79 3.90 -15.15
C LEU A 256 -13.49 3.19 -13.97
N TYR A 257 -13.53 3.82 -12.80
CA TYR A 257 -14.02 3.22 -11.55
C TYR A 257 -15.48 3.52 -11.24
N THR A 258 -16.14 4.45 -11.95
CA THR A 258 -17.57 4.66 -11.80
C THR A 258 -18.33 3.41 -12.26
N PRO A 259 -19.07 2.73 -11.37
CA PRO A 259 -19.81 1.53 -11.72
C PRO A 259 -21.05 1.87 -12.57
N LEU A 260 -21.50 0.92 -13.38
CA LEU A 260 -22.75 1.04 -14.15
C LEU A 260 -23.99 0.98 -13.25
N SER A 261 -23.90 0.25 -12.15
CA SER A 261 -24.90 0.24 -11.08
C SER A 261 -24.19 0.15 -9.74
N ARG A 262 -24.74 0.81 -8.72
CA ARG A 262 -24.22 0.75 -7.33
C ARG A 262 -24.93 -0.29 -6.48
N ASN A 263 -26.12 -0.72 -6.89
CA ASN A 263 -26.88 -1.74 -6.19
C ASN A 263 -27.74 -2.54 -7.21
N PRO A 264 -27.34 -3.77 -7.59
CA PRO A 264 -26.07 -4.41 -7.25
C PRO A 264 -24.87 -3.65 -7.84
N VAL A 265 -23.67 -3.83 -7.27
CA VAL A 265 -22.45 -3.23 -7.83
C VAL A 265 -22.12 -3.89 -9.16
N VAL A 266 -22.16 -3.11 -10.24
CA VAL A 266 -21.77 -3.55 -11.59
C VAL A 266 -20.58 -2.70 -12.03
N PRO A 267 -19.38 -3.28 -12.27
CA PRO A 267 -18.21 -2.53 -12.71
C PRO A 267 -18.44 -1.73 -14.00
N SER A 268 -17.54 -0.81 -14.31
CA SER A 268 -17.58 -0.08 -15.58
C SER A 268 -17.46 -1.03 -16.77
N ARG A 269 -17.96 -0.61 -17.95
CA ARG A 269 -17.86 -1.40 -19.19
C ARG A 269 -16.42 -1.85 -19.50
N ILE A 270 -15.43 -1.05 -19.12
CA ILE A 270 -14.01 -1.34 -19.36
C ILE A 270 -13.57 -2.52 -18.49
N PHE A 271 -13.88 -2.51 -17.19
CA PHE A 271 -13.56 -3.62 -16.30
C PHE A 271 -14.34 -4.89 -16.65
N THR A 272 -15.64 -4.76 -16.95
CA THR A 272 -16.47 -5.90 -17.39
C THR A 272 -15.89 -6.54 -18.64
N ALA A 273 -15.58 -5.76 -19.68
CA ALA A 273 -15.00 -6.28 -20.92
C ALA A 273 -13.61 -6.91 -20.72
N LEU A 274 -12.80 -6.39 -19.80
CA LEU A 274 -11.51 -6.98 -19.45
C LEU A 274 -11.69 -8.37 -18.81
N VAL A 275 -12.54 -8.47 -17.80
CA VAL A 275 -12.79 -9.73 -17.05
C VAL A 275 -13.43 -10.79 -17.96
N GLU A 276 -14.42 -10.41 -18.76
CA GLU A 276 -15.07 -11.31 -19.72
C GLU A 276 -14.09 -11.80 -20.80
N ARG A 277 -13.16 -10.95 -21.23
CA ARG A 277 -12.12 -11.36 -22.18
C ARG A 277 -11.20 -12.40 -21.56
N VAL A 278 -10.67 -12.14 -20.37
CA VAL A 278 -9.80 -13.10 -19.65
C VAL A 278 -10.52 -14.44 -19.49
N ARG A 279 -11.78 -14.43 -19.03
CA ARG A 279 -12.54 -15.68 -18.90
C ARG A 279 -12.69 -16.44 -20.22
N ARG A 280 -12.94 -15.74 -21.33
CA ARG A 280 -13.02 -16.36 -22.66
C ARG A 280 -11.69 -16.93 -23.14
N GLU A 281 -10.59 -16.24 -22.87
CA GLU A 281 -9.22 -16.68 -23.20
C GLU A 281 -8.77 -17.88 -22.34
N HIS A 282 -9.49 -18.21 -21.27
CA HIS A 282 -9.21 -19.31 -20.35
C HIS A 282 -10.38 -20.33 -20.27
N ASP A 283 -10.98 -20.65 -21.43
CA ASP A 283 -12.00 -21.71 -21.58
C ASP A 283 -13.21 -21.57 -20.64
N GLY A 284 -13.61 -20.34 -20.34
CA GLY A 284 -14.74 -20.07 -19.46
C GLY A 284 -14.42 -20.12 -17.97
N ASN A 285 -13.14 -20.26 -17.59
CA ASN A 285 -12.65 -20.25 -16.21
C ASN A 285 -12.00 -18.92 -15.84
N ASP A 286 -12.02 -18.57 -14.55
CA ASP A 286 -11.32 -17.41 -14.03
C ASP A 286 -9.95 -17.86 -13.46
N PRO A 287 -8.81 -17.55 -14.12
CA PRO A 287 -7.49 -18.07 -13.75
C PRO A 287 -6.85 -17.33 -12.55
N TYR A 288 -7.66 -16.69 -11.71
CA TYR A 288 -7.23 -15.86 -10.59
C TYR A 288 -8.14 -16.10 -9.37
N ALA A 289 -7.57 -15.97 -8.18
CA ALA A 289 -8.31 -16.00 -6.92
C ALA A 289 -8.96 -14.64 -6.62
N LEU A 290 -8.30 -13.54 -6.99
CA LEU A 290 -8.80 -12.18 -6.82
C LEU A 290 -8.06 -11.23 -7.75
N LEU A 291 -8.77 -10.30 -8.40
CA LEU A 291 -8.15 -9.12 -9.00
C LEU A 291 -8.40 -7.92 -8.10
N VAL A 292 -7.36 -7.14 -7.81
CA VAL A 292 -7.44 -5.92 -7.00
C VAL A 292 -6.92 -4.76 -7.84
N PHE A 293 -7.83 -3.94 -8.36
CA PHE A 293 -7.50 -2.74 -9.10
C PHE A 293 -7.50 -1.53 -8.16
N THR A 294 -6.39 -0.80 -8.13
CA THR A 294 -6.24 0.40 -7.29
C THR A 294 -5.87 1.62 -8.12
N ASN A 295 -6.17 2.79 -7.58
CA ASN A 295 -5.62 4.04 -8.03
C ASN A 295 -5.26 4.90 -6.82
N HIS A 296 -3.98 5.20 -6.64
CA HIS A 296 -3.45 6.04 -5.56
C HIS A 296 -2.85 7.32 -6.15
N PRO A 297 -3.66 8.35 -6.44
CA PRO A 297 -3.30 9.44 -7.35
C PRO A 297 -2.60 10.60 -6.66
N HIS A 298 -1.98 10.36 -5.51
CA HIS A 298 -1.34 11.39 -4.68
C HIS A 298 -0.41 12.31 -5.47
N HIS A 299 0.37 11.73 -6.39
CA HIS A 299 1.36 12.41 -7.23
C HIS A 299 0.76 13.22 -8.39
N TYR A 300 -0.55 13.16 -8.61
CA TYR A 300 -1.25 14.01 -9.57
C TYR A 300 -1.81 15.31 -8.97
N ALA A 301 -1.87 15.41 -7.64
CA ALA A 301 -2.34 16.61 -6.97
C ALA A 301 -1.25 17.69 -6.96
N ALA A 302 -1.66 18.95 -7.15
CA ALA A 302 -0.77 20.07 -6.96
C ALA A 302 -0.32 20.18 -5.48
N ALA A 303 0.79 20.89 -5.24
CA ALA A 303 1.39 21.00 -3.91
C ALA A 303 0.47 21.65 -2.85
N ASN A 304 -0.58 22.37 -3.25
CA ASN A 304 -1.56 22.98 -2.36
C ASN A 304 -2.94 22.31 -2.41
N GLU A 305 -3.11 21.27 -3.24
CA GLU A 305 -4.36 20.51 -3.34
C GLU A 305 -4.40 19.40 -2.30
N LEU A 306 -5.55 19.23 -1.66
CA LEU A 306 -5.80 18.15 -0.70
C LEU A 306 -5.59 16.78 -1.36
N ASP A 307 -5.27 15.77 -0.54
CA ASP A 307 -5.09 14.38 -0.97
C ASP A 307 -6.28 13.93 -1.83
N PRO A 308 -6.05 13.57 -3.10
CA PRO A 308 -7.14 13.21 -3.99
C PRO A 308 -7.74 11.86 -3.59
N ARG A 309 -9.03 11.68 -3.92
CA ARG A 309 -9.75 10.44 -3.63
C ARG A 309 -9.05 9.23 -4.27
N LYS A 310 -8.89 8.17 -3.50
CA LYS A 310 -8.37 6.87 -3.96
C LYS A 310 -9.49 6.04 -4.58
N HIS A 311 -9.16 5.14 -5.50
CA HIS A 311 -10.13 4.20 -6.06
C HIS A 311 -9.71 2.76 -5.83
N LEU A 312 -10.69 1.90 -5.59
CA LEU A 312 -10.52 0.48 -5.40
C LEU A 312 -11.66 -0.25 -6.11
N LEU A 313 -11.31 -1.34 -6.80
CA LEU A 313 -12.25 -2.34 -7.29
C LEU A 313 -11.61 -3.71 -7.09
N SER A 314 -12.31 -4.62 -6.43
CA SER A 314 -11.93 -6.02 -6.39
C SER A 314 -12.90 -6.85 -7.22
N VAL A 315 -12.37 -7.78 -8.03
CA VAL A 315 -13.16 -8.70 -8.84
C VAL A 315 -12.94 -10.11 -8.31
N GLN A 316 -14.01 -10.71 -7.82
CA GLN A 316 -14.03 -12.12 -7.43
C GLN A 316 -14.28 -13.00 -8.67
N PRO A 317 -13.66 -14.18 -8.75
CA PRO A 317 -13.95 -15.14 -9.81
C PRO A 317 -15.39 -15.66 -9.67
N LEU A 318 -16.08 -15.85 -10.79
CA LEU A 318 -17.36 -16.59 -10.80
C LEU A 318 -17.10 -18.10 -10.67
N LYS A 319 -15.96 -18.56 -11.17
CA LYS A 319 -15.46 -19.94 -11.00
C LYS A 319 -14.08 -19.89 -10.38
N PRO A 320 -13.96 -19.92 -9.04
CA PRO A 320 -12.67 -19.84 -8.37
C PRO A 320 -11.77 -21.03 -8.73
N PRO A 321 -10.44 -20.83 -8.82
CA PRO A 321 -9.48 -21.92 -8.96
C PRO A 321 -9.58 -22.92 -7.79
N ALA A 322 -9.34 -24.20 -8.04
CA ALA A 322 -9.49 -25.29 -7.06
C ALA A 322 -8.72 -25.09 -5.73
N GLY A 323 -7.62 -24.34 -5.74
CA GLY A 323 -6.83 -24.06 -4.53
C GLY A 323 -7.42 -22.98 -3.61
N VAL A 324 -8.52 -22.32 -3.98
CA VAL A 324 -9.23 -21.37 -3.12
C VAL A 324 -10.23 -22.14 -2.25
N THR A 325 -9.81 -22.46 -1.02
CA THR A 325 -10.62 -23.21 -0.03
C THR A 325 -11.28 -22.31 1.00
N HIS A 326 -10.79 -21.07 1.15
CA HIS A 326 -11.26 -20.06 2.10
C HIS A 326 -11.52 -18.72 1.41
N PRO A 327 -12.59 -18.59 0.60
CA PRO A 327 -12.87 -17.38 -0.18
C PRO A 327 -13.05 -16.13 0.70
N GLU A 328 -13.52 -16.28 1.94
CA GLU A 328 -13.61 -15.20 2.91
C GLU A 328 -12.25 -14.65 3.32
N SER A 329 -11.22 -15.50 3.38
CA SER A 329 -9.84 -15.08 3.65
C SER A 329 -9.27 -14.30 2.47
N VAL A 330 -9.59 -14.70 1.24
CA VAL A 330 -9.20 -13.97 0.02
C VAL A 330 -9.88 -12.60 -0.02
N LEU A 331 -11.18 -12.52 0.32
CA LEU A 331 -11.93 -11.27 0.31
C LEU A 331 -11.42 -10.24 1.34
N ARG A 332 -10.77 -10.67 2.41
CA ARG A 332 -10.10 -9.75 3.36
C ARG A 332 -9.04 -8.87 2.70
N LEU A 333 -8.45 -9.29 1.57
CA LEU A 333 -7.54 -8.44 0.80
C LEU A 333 -8.23 -7.17 0.27
N HIS A 334 -9.51 -7.25 -0.09
CA HIS A 334 -10.28 -6.07 -0.48
C HIS A 334 -10.42 -5.08 0.68
N GLN A 335 -10.88 -5.58 1.83
CA GLN A 335 -11.05 -4.77 3.06
C GLN A 335 -9.72 -4.16 3.49
N ALA A 336 -8.63 -4.93 3.45
CA ALA A 336 -7.30 -4.44 3.79
C ALA A 336 -6.78 -3.38 2.82
N ALA A 337 -7.13 -3.47 1.52
CA ALA A 337 -6.78 -2.46 0.53
C ALA A 337 -7.52 -1.14 0.78
N GLU A 338 -8.75 -1.17 1.32
CA GLU A 338 -9.48 0.05 1.72
C GLU A 338 -8.78 0.81 2.87
N LEU A 339 -7.96 0.12 3.67
CA LEU A 339 -7.23 0.72 4.79
C LEU A 339 -5.96 1.46 4.35
N TYR A 340 -5.60 1.45 3.06
CA TYR A 340 -4.42 2.14 2.57
C TYR A 340 -4.48 3.65 2.84
N GLY A 341 -3.42 4.16 3.49
CA GLY A 341 -3.35 5.54 3.95
C GLY A 341 -4.09 5.82 5.25
N ASN A 342 -4.73 4.83 5.90
CA ASN A 342 -5.23 4.98 7.26
C ASN A 342 -4.09 4.75 8.27
N ILE A 343 -3.51 5.85 8.72
CA ILE A 343 -2.30 5.84 9.55
C ILE A 343 -2.70 6.13 11.01
N PRO A 344 -2.21 5.36 11.99
CA PRO A 344 -2.37 5.68 13.40
C PRO A 344 -1.78 7.07 13.70
N ASN A 345 -2.49 7.89 14.47
CA ASN A 345 -1.96 9.18 14.91
C ASN A 345 -1.19 9.06 16.22
N GLU A 346 -1.61 8.18 17.11
CA GLU A 346 -1.09 8.08 18.47
C GLU A 346 0.10 7.13 18.56
N LEU A 347 1.06 7.48 19.42
CA LEU A 347 2.11 6.58 19.88
C LEU A 347 1.69 5.99 21.23
N PRO A 348 1.36 4.69 21.31
CA PRO A 348 0.92 4.10 22.57
C PRO A 348 2.09 4.04 23.54
N ASN A 349 1.89 4.42 24.80
CA ASN A 349 2.85 4.07 25.86
C ASN A 349 2.65 2.60 26.21
N PHE A 350 3.74 1.86 26.33
CA PHE A 350 3.71 0.60 27.08
C PHE A 350 3.18 0.87 28.49
N GLY A 351 2.04 0.28 28.81
CA GLY A 351 1.42 0.29 30.13
C GLY A 351 1.31 -1.13 30.65
#